data_AF-A0A1C7D9U5-F1
#
_entry.id   AF-A0A1C7D9U5-F1
#
_cell.length_a   1.000
_cell.length_b   1.000
_cell.length_c   1.000
_cell.angle_alpha   90.00
_cell.angle_beta   90.00
_cell.angle_gamma   90.00
#
_symmetry.space_group_name_H-M   'P 1'
#
loop_
_entity.id
_entity.type
_entity.pdbx_description
1 polymer ?
#
loop_
_entity_poly.entity_id
_entity_poly.type
_entity_poly.pdbx_seq_one_letter_code
_entity_poly.pdbx_strand_id
1 'polypeptide(L)'
;MTKTLNRMRNACLVVAASLLLTGCLFSPGKFGSQLALYKDGSFTYTYDGEIVFFMLTDFAKDLDGEAAAEFTPSCFDEETYEDRDCTEEEIAQQREEWDAQAEARAEREAKEMAEMQAMFGFDPSDPEAGNQIASRLERQAGWDSVTYRGEGIFDVRYSISGTLSHDFAFPTVEGMPSVTPFLATYRRDGGKVRIDAPAFTGGEGGAGSNGMSPNMGLLGMAMMGSGGDKMPQFANIEGTFAIVTDGEILANNTDEGPEDLGNGTRRLTWSIDAKTAASPTALIGF
;
A
#
# COMPACT_ATOMS: atom_id res chain seq x y z
N MET A 1 15.95 35.39 -19.22
CA MET A 1 16.31 34.04 -18.73
C MET A 1 15.37 33.52 -17.64
N THR A 2 14.68 34.40 -16.90
CA THR A 2 13.69 34.10 -15.85
C THR A 2 12.51 33.20 -16.29
N LYS A 3 12.03 33.34 -17.54
CA LYS A 3 10.91 32.52 -18.07
C LYS A 3 11.27 31.03 -18.30
N THR A 4 12.54 30.73 -18.55
CA THR A 4 12.99 29.35 -18.83
C THR A 4 13.24 28.58 -17.53
N LEU A 5 13.70 29.29 -16.49
CA LEU A 5 13.93 28.75 -15.14
C LEU A 5 12.63 28.33 -14.45
N ASN A 6 11.58 29.16 -14.53
CA ASN A 6 10.25 28.82 -14.00
C ASN A 6 9.59 27.63 -14.74
N ARG A 7 9.93 27.40 -16.02
CA ARG A 7 9.44 26.24 -16.79
C ARG A 7 10.13 24.94 -16.38
N MET A 8 11.42 24.97 -16.06
CA MET A 8 12.14 23.80 -15.52
C MET A 8 11.70 23.46 -14.09
N ARG A 9 11.47 24.47 -13.24
CA ARG A 9 10.97 24.26 -11.86
C ARG A 9 9.57 23.64 -11.84
N ASN A 10 8.67 24.11 -12.70
CA ASN A 10 7.34 23.52 -12.86
C ASN A 10 7.38 22.12 -13.48
N ALA A 11 8.34 21.84 -14.37
CA ALA A 11 8.52 20.50 -14.94
C ALA A 11 8.99 19.48 -13.89
N CYS A 12 9.89 19.86 -12.97
CA CYS A 12 10.34 18.98 -11.88
C CYS A 12 9.24 18.69 -10.85
N LEU A 13 8.42 19.69 -10.50
CA LEU A 13 7.28 19.50 -9.59
C LEU A 13 6.21 18.58 -10.19
N VAL A 14 5.92 18.70 -11.49
CA VAL A 14 4.96 17.82 -12.18
C VAL A 14 5.47 16.38 -12.28
N VAL A 15 6.78 16.18 -12.48
CA VAL A 15 7.40 14.84 -12.49
C VAL A 15 7.44 14.22 -11.09
N ALA A 16 7.72 15.00 -10.04
CA ALA A 16 7.67 14.53 -8.66
C ALA A 16 6.23 14.11 -8.26
N ALA A 17 5.23 14.91 -8.61
CA ALA A 17 3.82 14.59 -8.32
C ALA A 17 3.33 13.33 -9.07
N SER A 18 3.83 13.06 -10.28
CA SER A 18 3.45 11.86 -11.04
C SER A 18 4.15 10.58 -10.60
N LEU A 19 5.15 10.66 -9.72
CA LEU A 19 5.86 9.50 -9.15
C LEU A 19 5.31 9.06 -7.77
N LEU A 20 4.46 9.87 -7.12
CA LEU A 20 3.84 9.54 -5.83
C LEU A 20 2.68 8.54 -5.94
N LEU A 21 2.12 8.33 -7.14
CA LEU A 21 0.89 7.58 -7.36
C LEU A 21 1.04 6.04 -7.39
N THR A 22 2.22 5.48 -7.08
CA THR A 22 2.47 4.03 -7.17
C THR A 22 2.61 3.33 -5.82
N GLY A 23 2.27 4.00 -4.71
CA GLY A 23 2.21 3.36 -3.39
C GLY A 23 1.04 2.38 -3.30
N CYS A 24 1.28 1.16 -2.79
CA CYS A 24 0.21 0.23 -2.46
C CYS A 24 -0.64 0.83 -1.34
N LEU A 25 -1.90 1.12 -1.65
CA LEU A 25 -2.79 1.88 -0.78
C LEU A 25 -3.18 1.12 0.50
N PHE A 26 -3.27 -0.22 0.39
CA PHE A 26 -3.63 -1.13 1.46
C PHE A 26 -2.48 -2.11 1.71
N SER A 27 -2.19 -2.38 2.98
CA SER A 27 -1.23 -3.39 3.42
C SER A 27 -1.80 -4.22 4.55
N PRO A 28 -1.48 -5.52 4.63
CA PRO A 28 -1.73 -6.30 5.84
C PRO A 28 -0.85 -5.79 6.99
N GLY A 29 -1.40 -5.76 8.21
CA GLY A 29 -0.68 -5.57 9.47
C GLY A 29 -0.48 -6.91 10.17
N LYS A 30 -1.03 -7.07 11.39
CA LYS A 30 -1.10 -8.36 12.07
C LYS A 30 -2.27 -9.20 11.60
N PHE A 31 -2.06 -10.45 11.18
CA PHE A 31 -3.17 -11.24 10.61
C PHE A 31 -3.04 -12.76 10.71
N GLY A 32 -4.19 -13.44 10.64
CA GLY A 32 -4.32 -14.83 10.25
C GLY A 32 -5.16 -14.94 8.98
N SER A 33 -4.64 -15.67 7.98
CA SER A 33 -5.34 -15.88 6.71
C SER A 33 -5.30 -17.34 6.28
N GLN A 34 -6.41 -17.83 5.73
CA GLN A 34 -6.51 -19.20 5.25
C GLN A 34 -7.32 -19.26 3.95
N LEU A 35 -6.84 -20.03 2.99
CA LEU A 35 -7.59 -20.47 1.82
C LEU A 35 -7.84 -21.98 1.92
N ALA A 36 -9.07 -22.39 2.20
CA ALA A 36 -9.50 -23.76 1.95
C ALA A 36 -9.93 -23.90 0.49
N LEU A 37 -9.33 -24.82 -0.26
CA LEU A 37 -9.60 -25.06 -1.68
C LEU A 37 -9.62 -26.56 -1.95
N TYR A 38 -10.76 -27.10 -2.38
CA TYR A 38 -10.95 -28.55 -2.54
C TYR A 38 -11.10 -28.95 -4.01
N LYS A 39 -10.89 -30.24 -4.30
CA LYS A 39 -10.92 -30.81 -5.65
C LYS A 39 -12.26 -30.66 -6.37
N ASP A 40 -13.35 -30.54 -5.62
CA ASP A 40 -14.69 -30.28 -6.18
C ASP A 40 -14.89 -28.81 -6.57
N GLY A 41 -13.86 -27.98 -6.40
CA GLY A 41 -13.87 -26.55 -6.67
C GLY A 41 -14.51 -25.73 -5.55
N SER A 42 -14.97 -26.34 -4.46
CA SER A 42 -15.40 -25.59 -3.28
C SER A 42 -14.22 -24.87 -2.65
N PHE A 43 -14.45 -23.63 -2.24
CA PHE A 43 -13.43 -22.83 -1.56
C PHE A 43 -14.03 -22.04 -0.42
N THR A 44 -13.18 -21.70 0.54
CA THR A 44 -13.45 -20.70 1.57
C THR A 44 -12.17 -19.92 1.82
N TYR A 45 -12.24 -18.60 1.72
CA TYR A 45 -11.14 -17.72 2.10
C TYR A 45 -11.52 -16.94 3.35
N THR A 46 -10.59 -16.89 4.31
CA THR A 46 -10.73 -16.12 5.54
C THR A 46 -9.54 -15.21 5.77
N TYR A 47 -9.80 -14.03 6.32
CA TYR A 47 -8.80 -13.08 6.81
C TYR A 47 -9.30 -12.49 8.12
N ASP A 48 -8.56 -12.66 9.20
CA ASP A 48 -8.84 -12.06 10.51
C ASP A 48 -7.57 -11.31 10.94
N GLY A 49 -7.65 -9.98 10.99
CA GLY A 49 -6.47 -9.16 11.27
C GLY A 49 -6.59 -7.70 10.84
N GLU A 50 -5.46 -7.02 10.93
CA GLU A 50 -5.31 -5.60 10.65
C GLU A 50 -5.10 -5.35 9.15
N ILE A 51 -5.86 -4.42 8.60
CA ILE A 51 -5.57 -3.80 7.31
C ILE A 51 -5.14 -2.35 7.57
N VAL A 52 -4.01 -1.96 7.01
CA VAL A 52 -3.47 -0.60 7.11
C VAL A 52 -3.69 0.13 5.79
N PHE A 53 -4.29 1.30 5.87
CA PHE A 53 -4.51 2.22 4.78
C PHE A 53 -3.57 3.43 4.95
N PHE A 54 -2.41 3.37 4.29
CA PHE A 54 -1.31 4.32 4.49
C PHE A 54 -1.68 5.78 4.24
N MET A 55 -2.58 6.06 3.30
CA MET A 55 -2.99 7.43 3.02
C MET A 55 -3.64 8.09 4.24
N LEU A 56 -4.54 7.40 4.95
CA LEU A 56 -5.10 7.93 6.20
C LEU A 56 -4.05 8.06 7.31
N THR A 57 -3.02 7.21 7.30
CA THR A 57 -1.90 7.31 8.25
C THR A 57 -1.07 8.57 8.01
N ASP A 58 -0.80 8.92 6.76
CA ASP A 58 -0.02 10.12 6.41
C ASP A 58 -0.83 11.39 6.66
N PHE A 59 -2.11 11.41 6.27
CA PHE A 59 -2.99 12.54 6.59
C PHE A 59 -3.16 12.76 8.10
N ALA A 60 -3.21 11.70 8.90
CA ALA A 60 -3.26 11.83 10.36
C ALA A 60 -2.01 12.55 10.91
N LYS A 61 -0.82 12.23 10.40
CA LYS A 61 0.43 12.90 10.78
C LYS A 61 0.46 14.37 10.35
N ASP A 62 -0.06 14.65 9.16
CA ASP A 62 -0.14 16.01 8.63
C ASP A 62 -1.06 16.89 9.50
N LEU A 63 -2.19 16.34 9.97
CA LEU A 63 -3.13 17.01 10.86
C LEU A 63 -2.58 17.24 12.28
N ASP A 64 -1.74 16.33 12.79
CA ASP A 64 -1.05 16.47 14.08
C ASP A 64 0.08 17.52 14.06
N GLY A 65 0.27 18.20 12.93
CA GLY A 65 1.13 19.38 12.80
C GLY A 65 2.58 19.09 12.44
N GLU A 66 2.92 17.85 12.08
CA GLU A 66 4.28 17.50 11.63
C GLU A 66 4.58 17.96 10.20
N ALA A 67 3.56 18.36 9.41
CA ALA A 67 3.73 18.70 7.98
C ALA A 67 2.91 19.92 7.49
N ALA A 68 2.51 20.84 8.37
CA ALA A 68 2.10 22.16 7.87
C ALA A 68 3.29 22.73 7.08
N ALA A 69 3.07 23.20 5.85
CA ALA A 69 4.15 23.65 4.97
C ALA A 69 5.05 24.67 5.70
N GLU A 70 6.17 24.20 6.25
CA GLU A 70 7.09 25.05 7.00
C GLU A 70 7.92 25.86 6.02
N PHE A 71 8.10 27.14 6.33
CA PHE A 71 9.06 27.94 5.58
C PHE A 71 10.48 27.47 5.90
N THR A 72 11.09 26.76 4.97
CA THR A 72 12.49 26.35 5.04
C THR A 72 13.29 27.14 4.01
N PRO A 73 14.17 28.08 4.44
CA PRO A 73 15.01 28.81 3.51
C PRO A 73 16.02 27.85 2.88
N SER A 74 16.25 27.98 1.58
CA SER A 74 17.22 27.19 0.85
C SER A 74 18.09 28.10 -0.01
N CYS A 75 19.40 27.96 0.12
CA CYS A 75 20.38 28.68 -0.66
C CYS A 75 21.45 27.69 -1.12
N PHE A 76 21.80 27.78 -2.39
CA PHE A 76 22.88 26.99 -2.98
C PHE A 76 23.86 27.91 -3.69
N ASP A 77 25.09 27.43 -3.86
CA ASP A 77 26.09 28.08 -4.69
C ASP A 77 25.75 27.84 -6.17
N GLU A 78 25.64 28.90 -6.98
CA GLU A 78 25.22 28.78 -8.38
C GLU A 78 26.27 28.14 -9.29
N GLU A 79 27.54 28.08 -8.86
CA GLU A 79 28.63 27.46 -9.62
C GLU A 79 28.85 26.00 -9.22
N THR A 80 28.79 25.68 -7.92
CA THR A 80 29.03 24.32 -7.42
C THR A 80 27.76 23.51 -7.21
N TYR A 81 26.59 24.15 -7.17
CA TYR A 81 25.29 23.56 -6.83
C TYR A 81 25.27 22.89 -5.44
N GLU A 82 26.16 23.29 -4.54
CA GLU A 82 26.20 22.82 -3.17
C GLU A 82 25.34 23.70 -2.26
N ASP A 83 24.68 23.07 -1.28
CA ASP A 83 23.91 23.78 -0.25
C ASP A 83 24.84 24.67 0.59
N ARG A 84 24.39 25.91 0.84
CA ARG A 84 25.07 26.85 1.72
C ARG A 84 24.08 27.53 2.64
N ASP A 85 24.61 28.12 3.71
CA ASP A 85 23.81 28.95 4.58
C ASP A 85 23.30 30.20 3.83
N CYS A 86 22.02 30.50 4.02
CA CYS A 86 21.41 31.72 3.53
C CYS A 86 21.85 32.92 4.36
N THR A 87 22.09 34.05 3.71
CA THR A 87 22.25 35.34 4.39
C THR A 87 20.91 35.84 4.94
N GLU A 88 20.94 36.73 5.94
CA GLU A 88 19.71 37.28 6.53
C GLU A 88 18.82 37.99 5.50
N GLU A 89 19.42 38.69 4.52
CA GLU A 89 18.69 39.37 3.44
C GLU A 89 18.01 38.37 2.50
N GLU A 90 18.68 37.26 2.17
CA GLU A 90 18.12 36.19 1.33
C GLU A 90 16.97 35.48 2.05
N ILE A 91 17.10 35.21 3.35
CA ILE A 91 16.03 34.63 4.16
C ILE A 91 14.82 35.57 4.19
N ALA A 92 15.04 36.88 4.38
CA ALA A 92 13.97 37.87 4.41
C ALA A 92 13.23 37.95 3.06
N GLN A 93 13.96 37.96 1.95
CA GLN A 93 13.37 37.95 0.60
C GLN A 93 12.59 36.66 0.33
N GLN A 94 13.16 35.49 0.63
CA GLN A 94 12.47 34.22 0.47
C GLN A 94 11.21 34.14 1.33
N ARG A 95 11.24 34.72 2.54
CA ARG A 95 10.06 34.78 3.41
C ARG A 95 8.98 35.70 2.84
N GLU A 96 9.35 36.86 2.33
CA GLU A 96 8.39 37.77 1.68
C GLU A 96 7.75 37.10 0.45
N GLU A 97 8.54 36.41 -0.38
CA GLU A 97 8.03 35.63 -1.50
C GLU A 97 7.14 34.46 -1.06
N TRP A 98 7.51 33.78 0.03
CA TRP A 98 6.72 32.73 0.63
C TRP A 98 5.36 33.28 1.06
N ASP A 99 5.33 34.38 1.81
CA ASP A 99 4.10 34.98 2.31
C ASP A 99 3.23 35.51 1.16
N ALA A 100 3.84 36.11 0.13
CA ALA A 100 3.13 36.59 -1.06
C ALA A 100 2.49 35.45 -1.89
N GLN A 101 3.01 34.23 -1.81
CA GLN A 101 2.45 33.05 -2.49
C GLN A 101 1.47 32.24 -1.61
N ALA A 102 1.13 32.71 -0.42
CA ALA A 102 0.28 31.97 0.53
C ALA A 102 -1.09 31.61 -0.08
N GLU A 103 -1.78 32.56 -0.71
CA GLU A 103 -3.10 32.30 -1.33
C GLU A 103 -3.00 31.29 -2.48
N ALA A 104 -1.99 31.42 -3.35
CA ALA A 104 -1.78 30.50 -4.46
C ALA A 104 -1.42 29.08 -3.98
N ARG A 105 -0.70 28.93 -2.86
CA ARG A 105 -0.45 27.63 -2.23
C ARG A 105 -1.74 27.02 -1.69
N ALA A 106 -2.54 27.80 -0.96
CA ALA A 106 -3.81 27.34 -0.42
C ALA A 106 -4.79 26.89 -1.52
N GLU A 107 -4.87 27.63 -2.64
CA GLU A 107 -5.70 27.22 -3.79
C GLU A 107 -5.20 25.93 -4.44
N ARG A 108 -3.88 25.75 -4.57
CA ARG A 108 -3.28 24.54 -5.12
C ARG A 108 -3.56 23.34 -4.22
N GLU A 109 -3.33 23.46 -2.92
CA GLU A 109 -3.63 22.42 -1.93
C GLU A 109 -5.11 22.04 -1.95
N ALA A 110 -6.02 23.02 -1.97
CA ALA A 110 -7.45 22.76 -2.08
C ALA A 110 -7.81 22.00 -3.36
N LYS A 111 -7.16 22.31 -4.49
CA LYS A 111 -7.36 21.61 -5.75
C LYS A 111 -6.82 20.17 -5.71
N GLU A 112 -5.64 19.97 -5.17
CA GLU A 112 -5.02 18.65 -5.00
C GLU A 112 -5.87 17.76 -4.08
N MET A 113 -6.40 18.32 -2.98
CA MET A 113 -7.35 17.64 -2.09
C MET A 113 -8.64 17.24 -2.81
N ALA A 114 -9.22 18.14 -3.60
CA ALA A 114 -10.43 17.84 -4.37
C ALA A 114 -10.19 16.74 -5.42
N GLU A 115 -9.02 16.74 -6.07
CA GLU A 115 -8.62 15.69 -7.02
C GLU A 115 -8.43 14.34 -6.31
N MET A 116 -7.79 14.31 -5.14
CA MET A 116 -7.68 13.10 -4.32
C MET A 116 -9.04 12.59 -3.88
N GLN A 117 -9.93 13.46 -3.41
CA GLN A 117 -11.30 13.09 -3.05
C GLN A 117 -12.06 12.46 -4.23
N ALA A 118 -11.91 13.02 -5.43
CA ALA A 118 -12.52 12.47 -6.64
C ALA A 118 -11.95 11.10 -7.02
N MET A 119 -10.66 10.87 -6.78
CA MET A 119 -9.98 9.60 -7.06
C MET A 119 -10.36 8.50 -6.06
N PHE A 120 -10.38 8.80 -4.77
CA PHE A 120 -10.59 7.81 -3.71
C PHE A 120 -12.05 7.70 -3.25
N GLY A 121 -12.89 8.67 -3.62
CA GLY A 121 -14.31 8.71 -3.27
C GLY A 121 -14.59 9.08 -1.81
N PHE A 122 -13.59 9.58 -1.07
CA PHE A 122 -13.73 10.08 0.30
C PHE A 122 -12.74 11.23 0.54
N ASP A 123 -13.04 12.11 1.50
CA ASP A 123 -12.14 13.17 1.95
C ASP A 123 -11.23 12.59 3.05
N PRO A 124 -9.90 12.52 2.86
CA PRO A 124 -9.01 11.94 3.85
C PRO A 124 -8.72 12.82 5.06
N SER A 125 -9.04 14.12 4.98
CA SER A 125 -8.92 15.04 6.11
C SER A 125 -10.15 15.01 7.03
N ASP A 126 -11.24 14.39 6.60
CA ASP A 126 -12.44 14.20 7.42
C ASP A 126 -12.12 13.21 8.57
N PRO A 127 -12.28 13.61 9.85
CA PRO A 127 -12.04 12.71 10.97
C PRO A 127 -12.93 11.46 10.94
N GLU A 128 -14.07 11.48 10.24
CA GLU A 128 -14.95 10.34 10.04
C GLU A 128 -14.61 9.48 8.82
N ALA A 129 -13.58 9.83 8.03
CA ALA A 129 -13.21 9.13 6.80
C ALA A 129 -13.00 7.63 7.04
N GLY A 130 -12.27 7.28 8.10
CA GLY A 130 -12.04 5.88 8.50
C GLY A 130 -13.34 5.12 8.76
N ASN A 131 -14.26 5.69 9.54
CA ASN A 131 -15.56 5.07 9.82
C ASN A 131 -16.42 4.93 8.55
N GLN A 132 -16.37 5.91 7.65
CA GLN A 132 -17.08 5.84 6.36
C GLN A 132 -16.53 4.72 5.46
N ILE A 133 -15.20 4.55 5.41
CA ILE A 133 -14.56 3.45 4.68
C ILE A 133 -14.96 2.11 5.27
N ALA A 134 -14.91 1.97 6.60
CA ALA A 134 -15.33 0.75 7.28
C ALA A 134 -16.78 0.39 6.91
N SER A 135 -17.71 1.34 7.03
CA SER A 135 -19.11 1.14 6.68
C SER A 135 -19.33 0.80 5.21
N ARG A 136 -18.49 1.29 4.29
CA ARG A 136 -18.57 0.94 2.86
C ARG A 136 -18.06 -0.47 2.60
N LEU A 137 -16.95 -0.87 3.23
CA LEU A 137 -16.39 -2.22 3.09
C LEU A 137 -17.39 -3.27 3.57
N GLU A 138 -18.04 -3.06 4.72
CA GLU A 138 -19.07 -3.95 5.28
C GLU A 138 -20.31 -4.14 4.39
N ARG A 139 -20.51 -3.31 3.36
CA ARG A 139 -21.59 -3.53 2.37
C ARG A 139 -21.28 -4.63 1.36
N GLN A 140 -19.99 -4.93 1.16
CA GLN A 140 -19.57 -5.96 0.23
C GLN A 140 -19.64 -7.35 0.89
N ALA A 141 -20.06 -8.35 0.12
CA ALA A 141 -20.17 -9.71 0.64
C ALA A 141 -18.81 -10.23 1.16
N GLY A 142 -18.86 -10.88 2.32
CA GLY A 142 -17.72 -11.49 3.00
C GLY A 142 -17.01 -10.59 4.01
N TRP A 143 -17.26 -9.27 4.01
CA TRP A 143 -16.77 -8.37 5.07
C TRP A 143 -17.65 -8.49 6.31
N ASP A 144 -17.36 -9.46 7.17
CA ASP A 144 -18.16 -9.77 8.36
C ASP A 144 -18.11 -8.67 9.42
N SER A 145 -16.95 -8.01 9.57
CA SER A 145 -16.78 -6.84 10.43
C SER A 145 -15.57 -6.01 10.01
N VAL A 146 -15.70 -4.68 10.03
CA VAL A 146 -14.60 -3.74 9.82
C VAL A 146 -14.67 -2.64 10.87
N THR A 147 -13.67 -2.56 11.75
CA THR A 147 -13.62 -1.54 12.81
C THR A 147 -12.41 -0.64 12.61
N TYR A 148 -12.65 0.66 12.44
CA TYR A 148 -11.57 1.64 12.35
C TYR A 148 -10.96 1.90 13.73
N ARG A 149 -9.63 1.83 13.82
CA ARG A 149 -8.86 2.00 15.07
C ARG A 149 -8.16 3.35 15.20
N GLY A 150 -8.23 4.19 14.17
CA GLY A 150 -7.39 5.39 14.05
C GLY A 150 -6.17 5.13 13.17
N GLU A 151 -5.49 6.20 12.76
CA GLU A 151 -4.19 6.16 12.04
C GLU A 151 -4.18 5.28 10.78
N GLY A 152 -5.34 5.11 10.14
CA GLY A 152 -5.49 4.27 8.94
C GLY A 152 -5.55 2.77 9.22
N ILE A 153 -5.63 2.34 10.48
CA ILE A 153 -5.68 0.93 10.87
C ILE A 153 -7.13 0.46 10.99
N PHE A 154 -7.41 -0.71 10.42
CA PHE A 154 -8.72 -1.36 10.45
C PHE A 154 -8.60 -2.78 10.99
N ASP A 155 -9.34 -3.10 12.05
CA ASP A 155 -9.54 -4.49 12.50
C ASP A 155 -10.61 -5.13 11.60
N VAL A 156 -10.24 -6.17 10.87
CA VAL A 156 -11.08 -6.82 9.85
C VAL A 156 -11.32 -8.28 10.17
N ARG A 157 -12.57 -8.72 10.02
CA ARG A 157 -12.93 -10.12 9.81
C ARG A 157 -13.58 -10.29 8.46
N TYR A 158 -13.02 -11.16 7.65
CA TYR A 158 -13.50 -11.49 6.32
C TYR A 158 -13.65 -13.00 6.17
N SER A 159 -14.78 -13.43 5.61
CA SER A 159 -15.04 -14.82 5.24
C SER A 159 -15.91 -14.90 3.99
N ILE A 160 -15.43 -15.57 2.95
CA ILE A 160 -16.24 -15.86 1.76
C ILE A 160 -16.09 -17.31 1.35
N SER A 161 -17.22 -17.93 1.01
CA SER A 161 -17.27 -19.31 0.54
C SER A 161 -18.03 -19.40 -0.77
N GLY A 162 -17.68 -20.39 -1.59
CA GLY A 162 -18.38 -20.65 -2.84
C GLY A 162 -17.72 -21.74 -3.66
N THR A 163 -18.01 -21.74 -4.96
CA THR A 163 -17.32 -22.58 -5.94
C THR A 163 -16.43 -21.68 -6.80
N LEU A 164 -15.15 -22.04 -6.92
CA LEU A 164 -14.17 -21.27 -7.66
C LEU A 164 -14.39 -21.44 -9.18
N SER A 165 -15.36 -20.68 -9.70
CA SER A 165 -15.74 -20.64 -11.12
C SER A 165 -14.97 -19.58 -11.90
N HIS A 166 -14.46 -18.56 -11.22
CA HIS A 166 -13.65 -17.47 -11.78
C HIS A 166 -12.43 -17.26 -10.89
N ASP A 167 -11.52 -16.41 -11.34
CA ASP A 167 -10.43 -15.94 -10.51
C ASP A 167 -10.98 -15.20 -9.29
N PHE A 168 -10.25 -15.26 -8.20
CA PHE A 168 -10.60 -14.63 -6.93
C PHE A 168 -9.45 -13.75 -6.50
N ALA A 169 -9.74 -12.58 -5.96
CA ALA A 169 -8.77 -11.66 -5.42
C ALA A 169 -9.32 -11.06 -4.13
N PHE A 170 -8.45 -10.89 -3.14
CA PHE A 170 -8.75 -10.22 -1.89
C PHE A 170 -7.61 -9.28 -1.50
N PRO A 171 -7.89 -8.06 -1.02
CA PRO A 171 -9.21 -7.44 -1.00
C PRO A 171 -9.65 -6.96 -2.39
N THR A 172 -10.95 -6.83 -2.57
CA THR A 172 -11.55 -6.00 -3.62
C THR A 172 -12.37 -4.91 -2.94
N VAL A 173 -12.28 -3.69 -3.46
CA VAL A 173 -12.93 -2.52 -2.87
C VAL A 173 -13.75 -1.82 -3.94
N GLU A 174 -15.06 -1.71 -3.71
CA GLU A 174 -15.97 -1.01 -4.61
C GLU A 174 -15.49 0.44 -4.83
N GLY A 175 -15.38 0.86 -6.10
CA GLY A 175 -14.93 2.20 -6.46
C GLY A 175 -13.40 2.40 -6.42
N MET A 176 -12.61 1.38 -6.03
CA MET A 176 -11.15 1.46 -6.01
C MET A 176 -10.52 0.36 -6.89
N PRO A 177 -10.34 0.60 -8.20
CA PRO A 177 -9.88 -0.42 -9.15
C PRO A 177 -8.39 -0.78 -9.05
N SER A 178 -7.61 -0.08 -8.22
CA SER A 178 -6.13 -0.19 -8.20
C SER A 178 -5.58 -0.71 -6.86
N VAL A 179 -6.35 -1.53 -6.14
CA VAL A 179 -5.87 -2.17 -4.90
C VAL A 179 -5.04 -3.40 -5.23
N THR A 180 -3.81 -3.44 -4.71
CA THR A 180 -2.96 -4.64 -4.79
C THR A 180 -3.59 -5.76 -3.93
N PRO A 181 -3.85 -6.94 -4.50
CA PRO A 181 -4.45 -8.03 -3.75
C PRO A 181 -3.45 -8.61 -2.75
N PHE A 182 -3.93 -8.98 -1.56
CA PHE A 182 -3.20 -9.78 -0.59
C PHE A 182 -3.14 -11.23 -1.02
N LEU A 183 -4.24 -11.74 -1.58
CA LEU A 183 -4.36 -13.07 -2.17
C LEU A 183 -5.01 -12.96 -3.54
N ALA A 184 -4.47 -13.68 -4.53
CA ALA A 184 -5.09 -13.91 -5.81
C ALA A 184 -5.05 -15.39 -6.19
N THR A 185 -6.13 -15.90 -6.76
CA THR A 185 -6.20 -17.24 -7.34
C THR A 185 -6.53 -17.14 -8.82
N TYR A 186 -5.77 -17.85 -9.64
CA TYR A 186 -5.90 -17.87 -11.09
C TYR A 186 -6.23 -19.28 -11.56
N ARG A 187 -7.41 -19.45 -12.14
CA ARG A 187 -7.81 -20.71 -12.75
C ARG A 187 -7.04 -20.90 -14.05
N ARG A 188 -6.57 -22.12 -14.28
CA ARG A 188 -5.81 -22.52 -15.46
C ARG A 188 -6.45 -23.73 -16.11
N ASP A 189 -6.25 -23.85 -17.41
CA ASP A 189 -6.65 -25.03 -18.16
C ASP A 189 -6.07 -26.31 -17.54
N GLY A 190 -6.82 -27.40 -17.69
CA GLY A 190 -6.46 -28.70 -17.13
C GLY A 190 -6.66 -28.80 -15.62
N GLY A 191 -7.66 -28.11 -15.06
CA GLY A 191 -8.08 -28.29 -13.66
C GLY A 191 -7.06 -27.79 -12.64
N LYS A 192 -6.35 -26.70 -12.93
CA LYS A 192 -5.30 -26.17 -12.06
C LYS A 192 -5.66 -24.80 -11.54
N VAL A 193 -5.23 -24.49 -10.33
CA VAL A 193 -5.36 -23.16 -9.72
C VAL A 193 -4.00 -22.72 -9.20
N ARG A 194 -3.52 -21.60 -9.73
CA ARG A 194 -2.36 -20.90 -9.17
C ARG A 194 -2.83 -19.97 -8.07
N ILE A 195 -2.13 -19.98 -6.95
CA ILE A 195 -2.40 -19.13 -5.79
C ILE A 195 -1.15 -18.29 -5.57
N ASP A 196 -1.32 -16.97 -5.56
CA ASP A 196 -0.28 -15.99 -5.29
C ASP A 196 -0.74 -15.10 -4.13
N ALA A 197 0.11 -14.86 -3.15
CA ALA A 197 -0.18 -13.95 -2.04
C ALA A 197 0.82 -12.78 -1.97
N PRO A 198 0.79 -11.85 -2.95
CA PRO A 198 1.90 -10.93 -3.19
C PRO A 198 2.07 -9.88 -2.08
N ALA A 199 1.03 -9.56 -1.29
CA ALA A 199 1.17 -8.66 -0.15
C ALA A 199 1.72 -9.33 1.13
N PHE A 200 1.85 -10.67 1.16
CA PHE A 200 2.37 -11.41 2.32
C PHE A 200 3.90 -11.55 2.24
N THR A 201 4.62 -10.45 2.36
CA THR A 201 6.09 -10.38 2.29
C THR A 201 6.62 -9.23 3.13
N GLY A 202 7.84 -9.38 3.64
CA GLY A 202 8.47 -8.51 4.64
C GLY A 202 8.89 -7.10 4.21
N GLY A 203 8.35 -6.56 3.11
CA GLY A 203 8.57 -5.13 2.80
C GLY A 203 9.77 -4.77 1.93
N GLU A 204 10.33 -5.72 1.17
CA GLU A 204 11.15 -5.40 -0.03
C GLU A 204 10.59 -6.01 -1.32
N GLY A 205 9.59 -6.90 -1.18
CA GLY A 205 9.08 -7.75 -2.28
C GLY A 205 7.64 -7.50 -2.72
N GLY A 206 6.81 -6.80 -1.95
CA GLY A 206 5.36 -6.68 -2.22
C GLY A 206 5.00 -5.78 -3.40
N ALA A 207 5.96 -4.97 -3.85
CA ALA A 207 5.93 -4.19 -5.08
C ALA A 207 7.32 -4.10 -5.76
N GLY A 208 8.27 -4.98 -5.41
CA GLY A 208 9.70 -4.78 -5.70
C GLY A 208 10.47 -5.96 -6.28
N SER A 209 10.11 -7.21 -6.01
CA SER A 209 11.00 -8.35 -6.34
C SER A 209 10.81 -8.95 -7.75
N ASN A 210 9.76 -8.56 -8.48
CA ASN A 210 9.56 -8.98 -9.88
C ASN A 210 9.61 -7.81 -10.88
N GLY A 211 10.13 -6.64 -10.50
CA GLY A 211 10.10 -5.48 -11.37
C GLY A 211 10.90 -4.26 -10.92
N MET A 212 12.05 -4.43 -10.27
CA MET A 212 12.99 -3.32 -10.03
C MET A 212 13.50 -2.78 -11.37
N SER A 213 12.74 -1.83 -11.93
CA SER A 213 13.26 -0.86 -12.88
C SER A 213 14.29 -0.01 -12.13
N PRO A 214 15.46 0.30 -12.72
CA PRO A 214 16.50 1.13 -12.09
C PRO A 214 16.02 2.50 -11.59
N ASN A 215 14.82 2.95 -11.99
CA ASN A 215 14.15 4.14 -11.45
C ASN A 215 13.71 4.03 -9.97
N MET A 216 13.53 2.83 -9.41
CA MET A 216 13.09 2.66 -8.00
C MET A 216 14.22 2.86 -6.98
N GLY A 217 15.47 2.54 -7.35
CA GLY A 217 16.64 2.80 -6.50
C GLY A 217 16.91 4.29 -6.31
N LEU A 218 16.57 5.11 -7.31
CA LEU A 218 16.68 6.57 -7.24
C LEU A 218 15.54 7.20 -6.41
N LEU A 219 14.35 6.60 -6.45
CA LEU A 219 13.20 7.01 -5.62
C LEU A 219 13.47 6.76 -4.12
N GLY A 220 14.08 5.63 -3.77
CA GLY A 220 14.54 5.34 -2.40
C GLY A 220 15.61 6.30 -1.89
N MET A 221 16.45 6.86 -2.78
CA MET A 221 17.41 7.92 -2.43
C MET A 221 16.78 9.32 -2.36
N ALA A 222 15.78 9.63 -3.18
CA ALA A 222 15.09 10.91 -3.13
C ALA A 222 14.25 11.08 -1.85
N MET A 223 13.68 9.99 -1.33
CA MET A 223 13.00 9.94 -0.03
C MET A 223 13.95 10.04 1.18
N MET A 224 15.26 9.91 0.96
CA MET A 224 16.30 10.10 1.98
C MET A 224 16.89 11.52 1.98
N GLY A 225 16.45 12.38 1.06
CA GLY A 225 16.94 13.77 0.91
C GLY A 225 16.26 14.79 1.83
N SER A 226 15.18 14.41 2.52
CA SER A 226 14.48 15.26 3.50
C SER A 226 14.54 14.60 4.87
N GLY A 227 15.61 14.86 5.62
CA GLY A 227 15.74 14.42 7.02
C GLY A 227 15.90 12.90 7.17
N GLY A 228 17.12 12.47 7.47
CA GLY A 228 17.36 11.12 8.00
C GLY A 228 16.51 10.88 9.25
N ASP A 229 16.01 9.65 9.37
CA ASP A 229 15.18 9.11 10.45
C ASP A 229 13.69 9.47 10.40
N LYS A 230 12.97 8.86 9.45
CA LYS A 230 11.81 7.99 9.69
C LYS A 230 11.24 7.60 8.33
N MET A 231 11.62 6.43 7.82
CA MET A 231 10.76 5.73 6.86
C MET A 231 9.33 5.73 7.43
N PRO A 232 8.28 5.92 6.61
CA PRO A 232 6.92 5.62 7.03
C PRO A 232 7.00 4.26 7.73
N GLN A 233 6.46 4.14 8.95
CA GLN A 233 6.36 2.83 9.58
C GLN A 233 5.51 1.97 8.63
N PHE A 234 6.19 1.25 7.74
CA PHE A 234 5.59 0.16 7.01
C PHE A 234 5.01 -0.71 8.11
N ALA A 235 3.69 -0.94 8.03
CA ALA A 235 3.00 -1.80 8.96
C ALA A 235 3.88 -3.04 9.17
N ASN A 236 4.26 -3.31 10.42
CA ASN A 236 5.07 -4.48 10.73
C ASN A 236 4.19 -5.69 10.44
N ILE A 237 4.24 -6.16 9.18
CA ILE A 237 3.49 -7.31 8.74
C ILE A 237 3.93 -8.50 9.59
N GLU A 238 2.96 -9.13 10.23
CA GLU A 238 3.20 -10.27 11.09
C GLU A 238 1.98 -11.17 11.04
N GLY A 239 2.14 -12.41 10.60
CA GLY A 239 0.97 -13.27 10.48
C GLY A 239 1.25 -14.65 9.99
N THR A 240 0.17 -15.36 9.72
CA THR A 240 0.22 -16.69 9.13
C THR A 240 -0.73 -16.75 7.95
N PHE A 241 -0.24 -17.26 6.83
CA PHE A 241 -1.08 -17.67 5.72
C PHE A 241 -1.06 -19.19 5.59
N ALA A 242 -2.23 -19.79 5.38
CA ALA A 242 -2.34 -21.23 5.16
C ALA A 242 -3.21 -21.57 3.94
N ILE A 243 -2.88 -22.65 3.25
CA ILE A 243 -3.75 -23.28 2.26
C ILE A 243 -4.12 -24.67 2.77
N VAL A 244 -5.41 -24.97 2.81
CA VAL A 244 -5.95 -26.29 3.16
C VAL A 244 -6.58 -26.89 1.90
N THR A 245 -6.17 -28.09 1.51
CA THR A 245 -6.65 -28.70 0.26
C THR A 245 -6.64 -30.23 0.30
N ASP A 246 -7.58 -30.85 -0.40
CA ASP A 246 -7.54 -32.28 -0.75
C ASP A 246 -7.16 -32.51 -2.24
N GLY A 247 -6.79 -31.44 -2.94
CA GLY A 247 -6.27 -31.46 -4.31
C GLY A 247 -4.79 -31.85 -4.37
N GLU A 248 -4.31 -32.12 -5.57
CA GLU A 248 -2.90 -32.44 -5.81
C GLU A 248 -2.05 -31.17 -5.69
N ILE A 249 -1.09 -31.16 -4.76
CA ILE A 249 -0.13 -30.05 -4.65
C ILE A 249 0.97 -30.25 -5.70
N LEU A 250 0.87 -29.51 -6.80
CA LEU A 250 1.79 -29.60 -7.94
C LEU A 250 3.06 -28.79 -7.73
N ALA A 251 2.96 -27.65 -7.04
CA ALA A 251 4.09 -26.81 -6.66
C ALA A 251 3.72 -25.94 -5.45
N ASN A 252 4.70 -25.60 -4.61
CA ASN A 252 4.58 -24.61 -3.54
C ASN A 252 5.98 -24.10 -3.15
N ASN A 253 6.04 -23.03 -2.37
CA ASN A 253 7.26 -22.49 -1.77
C ASN A 253 7.23 -22.47 -0.23
N THR A 254 6.55 -23.44 0.41
CA THR A 254 6.68 -23.62 1.87
C THR A 254 8.05 -24.19 2.21
N ASP A 255 8.59 -23.82 3.37
CA ASP A 255 9.84 -24.38 3.90
C ASP A 255 9.63 -25.81 4.44
N GLU A 256 8.57 -25.99 5.24
CA GLU A 256 8.25 -27.26 5.91
C GLU A 256 7.52 -28.29 5.01
N GLY A 257 7.03 -27.86 3.85
CA GLY A 257 6.23 -28.71 2.97
C GLY A 257 4.78 -28.91 3.46
N PRO A 258 4.03 -29.83 2.82
CA PRO A 258 2.65 -30.11 3.20
C PRO A 258 2.54 -30.96 4.46
N GLU A 259 1.80 -30.45 5.45
CA GLU A 259 1.36 -31.18 6.64
C GLU A 259 0.13 -32.04 6.31
N ASP A 260 0.11 -33.31 6.75
CA ASP A 260 -1.06 -34.19 6.60
C ASP A 260 -2.07 -33.93 7.72
N LEU A 261 -3.29 -33.52 7.35
CA LEU A 261 -4.40 -33.31 8.29
C LEU A 261 -5.35 -34.53 8.38
N GLY A 262 -5.04 -35.61 7.66
CA GLY A 262 -5.86 -36.81 7.55
C GLY A 262 -6.93 -36.71 6.45
N ASN A 263 -7.54 -37.85 6.13
CA ASN A 263 -8.59 -37.98 5.11
C ASN A 263 -8.18 -37.44 3.72
N GLY A 264 -6.89 -37.45 3.39
CA GLY A 264 -6.37 -36.90 2.15
C GLY A 264 -6.28 -35.38 2.09
N THR A 265 -6.57 -34.68 3.20
CA THR A 265 -6.43 -33.23 3.31
C THR A 265 -5.03 -32.87 3.78
N ARG A 266 -4.45 -31.83 3.18
CA ARG A 266 -3.12 -31.30 3.51
C ARG A 266 -3.17 -29.82 3.81
N ARG A 267 -2.21 -29.34 4.59
CA ARG A 267 -2.00 -27.92 4.88
C ARG A 267 -0.62 -27.46 4.44
N LEU A 268 -0.58 -26.36 3.71
CA LEU A 268 0.61 -25.56 3.47
C LEU A 268 0.55 -24.34 4.38
N THR A 269 1.61 -24.04 5.11
CA THR A 269 1.65 -22.92 6.07
C THR A 269 2.87 -22.05 5.83
N TRP A 270 2.66 -20.73 5.84
CA TRP A 270 3.72 -19.72 5.81
C TRP A 270 3.59 -18.81 7.03
N SER A 271 4.67 -18.70 7.79
CA SER A 271 4.84 -17.62 8.76
C SER A 271 5.35 -16.38 8.03
N ILE A 272 4.66 -15.26 8.20
CA ILE A 272 4.92 -14.01 7.50
C ILE A 272 5.40 -12.99 8.51
N ASP A 273 6.53 -12.36 8.21
CA ASP A 273 7.14 -11.31 9.00
C ASP A 273 7.92 -10.33 8.09
N ALA A 274 8.52 -9.30 8.69
CA ALA A 274 9.39 -8.34 8.02
C ALA A 274 10.62 -8.95 7.32
N LYS A 275 10.93 -10.24 7.51
CA LYS A 275 12.06 -10.94 6.87
C LYS A 275 11.62 -11.90 5.77
N THR A 276 10.31 -11.99 5.52
CA THR A 276 9.75 -12.90 4.52
C THR A 276 10.14 -12.46 3.10
N ALA A 277 11.17 -13.12 2.55
CA ALA A 277 11.82 -12.74 1.30
C ALA A 277 10.98 -13.03 0.04
N ALA A 278 10.16 -14.09 0.06
CA ALA A 278 9.33 -14.49 -1.06
C ALA A 278 7.86 -14.60 -0.62
N SER A 279 6.97 -14.00 -1.39
CA SER A 279 5.52 -14.14 -1.17
C SER A 279 5.08 -15.61 -1.30
N PRO A 280 4.13 -16.08 -0.49
CA PRO A 280 3.53 -17.41 -0.64
C PRO A 280 2.98 -17.67 -2.05
N THR A 281 3.31 -18.83 -2.59
CA THR A 281 2.77 -19.31 -3.86
C THR A 281 2.48 -20.81 -3.82
N ALA A 282 1.43 -21.22 -4.52
CA ALA A 282 1.11 -22.63 -4.71
C ALA A 282 0.44 -22.88 -6.07
N LEU A 283 0.53 -24.11 -6.55
CA LEU A 283 -0.22 -24.62 -7.69
C LEU A 283 -0.93 -25.89 -7.26
N ILE A 284 -2.27 -25.86 -7.28
CA ILE A 284 -3.12 -26.98 -6.88
C ILE A 284 -3.82 -27.55 -8.12
N GLY A 285 -3.84 -28.87 -8.25
CA GLY A 285 -4.60 -29.63 -9.23
C GLY A 285 -5.88 -30.21 -8.63
N PHE A 286 -6.95 -30.23 -9.43
CA PHE A 286 -8.24 -30.83 -9.12
C PHE A 286 -8.41 -32.21 -9.77
#